data_AF-A0A3A8E3F5-F1
#
_entry.id   AF-A0A3A8E3F5-F1
#
_cell.length_a   1.000
_cell.length_b   1.000
_cell.length_c   1.000
_cell.angle_alpha   90.00
_cell.angle_beta   90.00
_cell.angle_gamma   90.00
#
_symmetry.space_group_name_H-M   'P 1'
#
loop_
_entity.id
_entity.type
_entity.pdbx_description
1 polymer ?
#
loop_
_entity_poly.entity_id
_entity_poly.type
_entity_poly.pdbx_seq_one_letter_code
_entity_poly.pdbx_strand_id
1 'polypeptide(L)'
;VEIGTAIVDSTGNWSFTPSTDLAEGAHAIAISQKDAAGNESPKTTPVNFTVDSLPPTSTVEILGITDDSGVSTDFITNDNTLLFNGQVNGTLGADEKVQISLDGGVTWNDAISDANGTWTFDYTANPLMDGTYTVQAQIVDQAGNIGATATQDIVIDTTISVPAPAISMSNYDDAGVSSTDFYSNDTQFTLNVIG
;
A
#
# COMPACT_ATOMS: atom_id res chain seq x y z
N VAL A 1 -35.07 19.43 -14.51
CA VAL A 1 -34.59 20.71 -15.10
C VAL A 1 -33.99 20.38 -16.45
N GLU A 2 -34.21 21.21 -17.47
CA GLU A 2 -33.49 21.06 -18.75
C GLU A 2 -32.05 21.56 -18.56
N ILE A 3 -31.08 20.74 -18.92
CA ILE A 3 -29.66 21.05 -18.74
C ILE A 3 -28.96 21.46 -20.05
N GLY A 4 -29.65 21.36 -21.18
CA GLY A 4 -29.18 21.85 -22.48
C GLY A 4 -29.86 21.18 -23.67
N THR A 5 -29.42 21.56 -24.86
CA THR A 5 -29.88 21.02 -26.15
C THR A 5 -28.69 20.71 -27.05
N ALA A 6 -28.88 19.79 -27.98
CA ALA A 6 -27.91 19.48 -29.03
C ALA A 6 -28.63 19.39 -30.37
N ILE A 7 -27.92 19.74 -31.45
CA ILE A 7 -28.45 19.61 -32.81
C ILE A 7 -28.14 18.22 -33.32
N VAL A 8 -29.16 17.54 -33.85
CA VAL A 8 -29.03 16.23 -34.49
C VAL A 8 -28.46 16.42 -35.90
N ASP A 9 -27.40 15.70 -36.22
CA ASP A 9 -26.79 15.74 -37.55
C ASP A 9 -27.61 14.98 -38.60
N SER A 10 -27.17 15.03 -39.87
CA SER A 10 -27.87 14.38 -40.99
C SER A 10 -27.94 12.85 -40.89
N THR A 11 -27.19 12.25 -39.97
CA THR A 11 -27.16 10.80 -39.72
C THR A 11 -27.89 10.39 -38.45
N GLY A 12 -28.48 11.35 -37.72
CA GLY A 12 -29.18 11.09 -36.46
C GLY A 12 -28.30 11.15 -35.21
N ASN A 13 -27.01 11.47 -35.35
CA ASN A 13 -26.09 11.54 -34.22
C ASN A 13 -26.06 12.95 -33.62
N TRP A 14 -25.77 13.01 -32.33
CA TRP A 14 -25.55 14.25 -31.61
C TRP A 14 -24.72 13.94 -30.36
N SER A 15 -24.02 14.95 -29.86
CA SER A 15 -23.30 14.88 -28.59
C SER A 15 -23.69 16.09 -27.74
N PHE A 16 -23.79 15.87 -26.44
CA PHE A 16 -24.04 16.93 -25.48
C PHE A 16 -23.03 16.80 -24.33
N THR A 17 -22.45 17.94 -23.94
CA THR A 17 -21.62 18.08 -22.76
C THR A 17 -22.23 19.19 -21.91
N PRO A 18 -22.62 18.93 -20.65
CA PRO A 18 -23.05 19.99 -19.75
C PRO A 18 -22.01 21.11 -19.68
N SER A 19 -22.46 22.37 -19.77
CA SER A 19 -21.56 23.53 -19.66
C SER A 19 -21.19 23.87 -18.21
N THR A 20 -21.87 23.24 -17.26
CA THR A 20 -21.65 23.36 -15.83
C THR A 20 -21.54 21.97 -15.25
N ASP A 21 -20.61 21.78 -14.32
CA ASP A 21 -20.46 20.52 -13.63
C ASP A 21 -21.76 20.13 -12.93
N LEU A 22 -22.07 18.84 -12.99
CA LEU A 22 -23.19 18.30 -12.26
C LEU A 22 -22.84 18.26 -10.78
N ALA A 23 -23.81 18.59 -9.93
CA ALA A 23 -23.62 18.48 -8.49
C ALA A 23 -23.45 17.01 -8.06
N GLU A 24 -22.91 16.79 -6.86
CA GLU A 24 -22.80 15.46 -6.26
C GLU A 24 -24.16 14.73 -6.14
N GLY A 25 -24.10 13.40 -6.15
CA GLY A 25 -25.22 12.53 -5.84
C GLY A 25 -25.94 11.96 -7.05
N ALA A 26 -27.14 11.43 -6.81
CA ALA A 26 -27.91 10.68 -7.79
C ALA A 26 -28.57 11.60 -8.83
N HIS A 27 -28.42 11.23 -10.10
CA HIS A 27 -29.00 11.90 -11.26
C HIS A 27 -29.75 10.91 -12.15
N ALA A 28 -30.67 11.47 -12.93
CA ALA A 28 -31.37 10.75 -13.98
C ALA A 28 -31.47 11.64 -15.22
N ILE A 29 -30.96 11.18 -16.36
CA ILE A 29 -31.04 11.89 -17.65
C ILE A 29 -32.05 11.20 -18.56
N ALA A 30 -32.96 11.98 -19.12
CA ALA A 30 -33.86 11.57 -20.19
C ALA A 30 -33.88 12.63 -21.29
N ILE A 31 -34.11 12.21 -22.52
CA ILE A 31 -34.08 13.09 -23.70
C ILE A 31 -35.44 13.08 -24.41
N SER A 32 -35.78 14.18 -25.05
CA SER A 32 -36.88 14.30 -26.03
C SER A 32 -36.34 15.03 -27.26
N GLN A 33 -37.05 14.90 -28.39
CA GLN A 33 -36.71 15.59 -29.63
C GLN A 33 -37.84 16.53 -30.02
N LYS A 34 -37.48 17.70 -30.57
CA LYS A 34 -38.42 18.63 -31.20
C LYS A 34 -38.22 18.65 -32.70
N ASP A 35 -39.31 18.61 -33.46
CA ASP A 35 -39.26 18.83 -34.91
C ASP A 35 -39.17 20.34 -35.26
N ALA A 36 -39.02 20.66 -36.55
CA ALA A 36 -38.92 22.04 -37.01
C ALA A 36 -40.19 22.88 -36.78
N ALA A 37 -41.34 22.24 -36.60
CA ALA A 37 -42.60 22.89 -36.27
C ALA A 37 -42.79 23.09 -34.75
N GLY A 38 -41.88 22.54 -33.93
CA GLY A 38 -41.90 22.64 -32.47
C GLY A 38 -42.66 21.51 -31.76
N ASN A 39 -43.07 20.45 -32.46
CA ASN A 39 -43.71 19.30 -31.82
C ASN A 39 -42.65 18.48 -31.05
N GLU A 40 -42.90 18.20 -29.77
CA GLU A 40 -41.99 17.45 -28.90
C GLU A 40 -42.41 15.98 -28.78
N SER A 41 -41.44 15.06 -28.86
CA SER A 41 -41.65 13.64 -28.61
C SER A 41 -41.88 13.34 -27.12
N PRO A 42 -42.40 12.15 -26.76
CA PRO A 42 -42.23 11.62 -25.41
C PRO A 42 -40.74 11.54 -25.03
N LYS A 43 -40.45 11.65 -23.73
CA LYS A 43 -39.10 11.45 -23.20
C LYS A 43 -38.72 9.97 -23.20
N THR A 44 -37.43 9.68 -23.32
CA THR A 44 -36.89 8.33 -23.13
C THR A 44 -37.06 7.84 -21.68
N THR A 45 -36.93 6.54 -21.47
CA THR A 45 -36.63 6.00 -20.14
C THR A 45 -35.35 6.68 -19.61
N PRO A 46 -35.32 7.15 -18.35
CA PRO A 46 -34.13 7.79 -17.81
C PRO A 46 -32.97 6.82 -17.66
N VAL A 47 -31.76 7.32 -17.91
CA VAL A 47 -30.50 6.69 -17.49
C VAL A 47 -30.15 7.24 -16.12
N ASN A 48 -30.06 6.37 -15.12
CA ASN A 48 -29.67 6.74 -13.76
C ASN A 48 -28.15 6.61 -13.61
N PHE A 49 -27.54 7.55 -12.91
CA PHE A 49 -26.11 7.55 -12.57
C PHE A 49 -25.89 8.36 -11.30
N THR A 50 -24.73 8.21 -10.68
CA THR A 50 -24.31 9.01 -9.54
C THR A 50 -23.07 9.79 -9.94
N VAL A 51 -23.04 11.08 -9.61
CA VAL A 51 -21.83 11.89 -9.66
C VAL A 51 -21.19 11.79 -8.28
N ASP A 52 -19.95 11.33 -8.26
CA ASP A 52 -19.12 11.27 -7.06
C ASP A 52 -17.72 11.76 -7.44
N SER A 53 -17.42 13.01 -7.10
CA SER A 53 -16.13 13.63 -7.37
C SER A 53 -15.34 13.99 -6.11
N LEU A 54 -15.85 13.61 -4.94
CA LEU A 54 -15.25 13.96 -3.67
C LEU A 54 -14.36 12.82 -3.17
N PRO A 55 -13.07 13.08 -2.90
CA PRO A 55 -12.21 12.05 -2.35
C PRO A 55 -12.63 11.68 -0.92
N PRO A 56 -12.27 10.45 -0.49
CA PRO A 56 -12.35 10.04 0.90
C PRO A 56 -11.73 11.07 1.86
N THR A 57 -12.44 11.37 2.95
CA THR A 57 -11.98 12.36 3.96
C THR A 57 -11.20 11.73 5.11
N SER A 58 -11.32 10.42 5.29
CA SER A 58 -10.50 9.65 6.22
C SER A 58 -9.03 9.67 5.79
N THR A 59 -8.12 9.45 6.75
CA THR A 59 -6.68 9.35 6.46
C THR A 59 -6.17 7.96 6.82
N VAL A 60 -5.04 7.58 6.26
CA VAL A 60 -4.42 6.27 6.47
C VAL A 60 -2.99 6.44 6.96
N GLU A 61 -2.55 5.54 7.83
CA GLU A 61 -1.18 5.44 8.34
C GLU A 61 -0.67 4.02 8.14
N ILE A 62 0.63 3.88 7.85
CA ILE A 62 1.36 2.61 7.89
C ILE A 62 2.04 2.55 9.26
N LEU A 63 1.72 1.53 10.06
CA LEU A 63 2.18 1.45 11.45
C LEU A 63 3.21 0.36 11.69
N GLY A 64 3.28 -0.65 10.84
CA GLY A 64 4.23 -1.73 11.06
C GLY A 64 4.25 -2.82 10.00
N ILE A 65 5.22 -3.70 10.21
CA ILE A 65 5.40 -4.98 9.54
C ILE A 65 5.58 -6.06 10.61
N THR A 66 5.32 -7.32 10.27
CA THR A 66 5.73 -8.45 11.10
C THR A 66 7.24 -8.52 11.23
N ASP A 67 7.70 -8.96 12.40
CA ASP A 67 9.11 -9.21 12.70
C ASP A 67 10.06 -8.06 12.31
N ASP A 68 9.69 -6.82 12.63
CA ASP A 68 10.58 -5.65 12.56
C ASP A 68 11.79 -5.85 13.50
N SER A 69 12.91 -6.29 12.92
CA SER A 69 13.97 -7.00 13.63
C SER A 69 15.09 -6.04 14.05
N GLY A 70 15.80 -6.35 15.13
CA GLY A 70 16.86 -5.46 15.61
C GLY A 70 16.30 -4.28 16.40
N VAL A 71 15.89 -3.20 15.74
CA VAL A 71 15.30 -2.02 16.40
C VAL A 71 13.81 -1.95 16.08
N SER A 72 12.97 -2.00 17.11
CA SER A 72 11.52 -1.87 16.88
C SER A 72 11.19 -0.51 16.25
N THR A 73 10.26 -0.52 15.29
CA THR A 73 9.67 0.64 14.59
C THR A 73 10.58 1.38 13.63
N ASP A 74 11.77 0.85 13.32
CA ASP A 74 12.64 1.44 12.29
C ASP A 74 12.38 0.88 10.88
N PHE A 75 11.52 -0.14 10.76
CA PHE A 75 11.14 -0.80 9.51
C PHE A 75 12.32 -1.47 8.80
N ILE A 76 13.29 -1.96 9.56
CA ILE A 76 14.42 -2.74 9.08
C ILE A 76 14.28 -4.17 9.57
N THR A 77 14.20 -5.13 8.66
CA THR A 77 13.92 -6.53 9.02
C THR A 77 14.77 -7.53 8.26
N ASN A 78 15.09 -8.64 8.94
CA ASN A 78 15.65 -9.85 8.34
C ASN A 78 14.58 -10.90 7.99
N ASP A 79 13.30 -10.60 8.20
CA ASP A 79 12.17 -11.34 7.63
C ASP A 79 11.85 -10.75 6.24
N ASN A 80 11.68 -11.61 5.25
CA ASN A 80 11.32 -11.19 3.90
C ASN A 80 9.90 -11.60 3.50
N THR A 81 9.11 -12.13 4.43
CA THR A 81 7.71 -12.56 4.23
C THR A 81 6.77 -11.79 5.13
N LEU A 82 6.42 -10.56 4.72
CA LEU A 82 5.80 -9.59 5.62
C LEU A 82 4.27 -9.59 5.60
N LEU A 83 3.69 -9.38 6.77
CA LEU A 83 2.35 -8.81 6.91
C LEU A 83 2.49 -7.33 7.28
N PHE A 84 1.87 -6.46 6.49
CA PHE A 84 1.85 -5.02 6.71
C PHE A 84 0.58 -4.65 7.47
N ASN A 85 0.69 -3.69 8.38
CA ASN A 85 -0.47 -3.17 9.10
C ASN A 85 -0.42 -1.66 9.26
N GLY A 86 -1.60 -1.10 9.51
CA GLY A 86 -1.74 0.31 9.80
C GLY A 86 -3.11 0.67 10.33
N GLN A 87 -3.40 1.96 10.33
CA GLN A 87 -4.63 2.51 10.89
C GLN A 87 -5.29 3.48 9.92
N VAL A 88 -6.60 3.39 9.80
CA VAL A 88 -7.44 4.45 9.24
C VAL A 88 -7.86 5.38 10.39
N ASN A 89 -7.56 6.66 10.23
CA ASN A 89 -8.02 7.72 11.13
C ASN A 89 -9.28 8.35 10.53
N GLY A 90 -10.43 8.01 11.11
CA GLY A 90 -11.75 8.37 10.62
C GLY A 90 -12.65 7.15 10.49
N THR A 91 -13.70 7.26 9.69
CA THR A 91 -14.57 6.13 9.35
C THR A 91 -14.56 5.98 7.83
N LEU A 92 -14.23 4.78 7.36
CA LEU A 92 -14.36 4.48 5.94
C LEU A 92 -15.85 4.51 5.56
N GLY A 93 -16.14 5.22 4.47
CA GLY A 93 -17.42 5.10 3.77
C GLY A 93 -17.66 3.65 3.32
N ALA A 94 -18.92 3.29 3.10
CA ALA A 94 -19.29 1.93 2.69
C ALA A 94 -18.63 1.48 1.37
N ASP A 95 -18.28 2.45 0.52
CA ASP A 95 -17.68 2.26 -0.79
C ASP A 95 -16.19 2.64 -0.82
N GLU A 96 -15.59 2.89 0.35
CA GLU A 96 -14.17 3.23 0.50
C GLU A 96 -13.35 2.01 0.94
N LYS A 97 -12.10 1.93 0.48
CA LYS A 97 -11.16 0.88 0.89
C LYS A 97 -9.73 1.40 0.98
N VAL A 98 -8.91 0.72 1.78
CA VAL A 98 -7.47 0.95 1.82
C VAL A 98 -6.82 0.17 0.68
N GLN A 99 -5.90 0.82 -0.03
CA GLN A 99 -4.98 0.18 -0.95
C GLN A 99 -3.55 0.38 -0.49
N ILE A 100 -2.68 -0.59 -0.77
CA ILE A 100 -1.25 -0.55 -0.49
C ILE A 100 -0.44 -0.85 -1.76
N SER A 101 0.68 -0.16 -1.89
CA SER A 101 1.67 -0.32 -2.95
C SER A 101 3.03 -0.59 -2.32
N LEU A 102 3.79 -1.54 -2.88
CA LEU A 102 5.16 -1.85 -2.46
C LEU A 102 6.23 -1.30 -3.42
N ASP A 103 5.82 -0.62 -4.50
CA ASP A 103 6.67 -0.24 -5.62
C ASP A 103 6.60 1.28 -5.93
N GLY A 104 6.39 2.10 -4.89
CA GLY A 104 6.32 3.55 -5.06
C GLY A 104 5.08 4.02 -5.80
N GLY A 105 3.98 3.28 -5.72
CA GLY A 105 2.66 3.67 -6.25
C GLY A 105 2.41 3.24 -7.70
N VAL A 106 3.23 2.35 -8.25
CA VAL A 106 3.06 1.83 -9.62
C VAL A 106 1.97 0.76 -9.67
N THR A 107 1.94 -0.13 -8.68
CA THR A 107 0.89 -1.14 -8.50
C THR A 107 0.24 -1.03 -7.12
N TRP A 108 -1.07 -1.30 -7.07
CA TRP A 108 -1.89 -1.17 -5.86
C TRP A 108 -2.65 -2.47 -5.60
N ASN A 109 -2.69 -2.87 -4.34
CA ASN A 109 -3.43 -4.04 -3.85
C ASN A 109 -4.41 -3.60 -2.77
N ASP A 110 -5.56 -4.25 -2.70
CA ASP A 110 -6.54 -3.96 -1.65
C ASP A 110 -6.07 -4.56 -0.31
N ALA A 111 -6.14 -3.75 0.75
CA ALA A 111 -5.93 -4.18 2.12
C ALA A 111 -7.26 -4.53 2.79
N ILE A 112 -7.21 -5.29 3.88
CA ILE A 112 -8.38 -5.67 4.68
C ILE A 112 -8.45 -4.76 5.90
N SER A 113 -9.50 -3.95 6.01
CA SER A 113 -9.76 -3.12 7.20
C SER A 113 -10.80 -3.76 8.10
N ASP A 114 -10.56 -3.72 9.41
CA ASP A 114 -11.54 -4.12 10.42
C ASP A 114 -12.47 -2.96 10.83
N ALA A 115 -13.43 -3.25 11.71
CA ALA A 115 -14.40 -2.25 12.18
C ALA A 115 -13.78 -1.12 13.03
N ASN A 116 -12.55 -1.29 13.52
CA ASN A 116 -11.81 -0.28 14.28
C ASN A 116 -10.88 0.54 13.37
N GLY A 117 -10.87 0.28 12.06
CA GLY A 117 -10.00 0.93 11.09
C GLY A 117 -8.57 0.38 11.08
N THR A 118 -8.28 -0.68 11.82
CA THR A 118 -7.00 -1.38 11.67
C THR A 118 -7.03 -2.12 10.33
N TRP A 119 -6.05 -1.83 9.47
CA TRP A 119 -5.94 -2.48 8.19
C TRP A 119 -4.72 -3.40 8.14
N THR A 120 -4.82 -4.49 7.38
CA THR A 120 -3.75 -5.44 7.14
C THR A 120 -3.62 -5.79 5.67
N PHE A 121 -2.39 -6.08 5.25
CA PHE A 121 -2.08 -6.65 3.94
C PHE A 121 -1.11 -7.82 4.15
N ASP A 122 -1.60 -9.03 3.87
CA ASP A 122 -0.79 -10.25 3.98
C ASP A 122 0.00 -10.46 2.68
N TYR A 123 1.31 -10.29 2.76
CA TYR A 123 2.25 -10.56 1.68
C TYR A 123 3.20 -11.72 2.01
N THR A 124 2.89 -12.52 3.03
CA THR A 124 3.75 -13.59 3.55
C THR A 124 4.03 -14.70 2.54
N ALA A 125 3.17 -14.87 1.53
CA ALA A 125 3.35 -15.84 0.45
C ALA A 125 4.39 -15.43 -0.62
N ASN A 126 4.93 -14.20 -0.55
CA ASN A 126 5.80 -13.63 -1.59
C ASN A 126 7.09 -13.08 -0.95
N PRO A 127 8.16 -13.90 -0.83
CA PRO A 127 9.43 -13.45 -0.30
C PRO A 127 10.00 -12.27 -1.08
N LEU A 128 10.30 -11.19 -0.36
CA LEU A 128 10.95 -10.00 -0.90
C LEU A 128 12.47 -10.22 -0.98
N MET A 129 13.11 -9.52 -1.91
CA MET A 129 14.57 -9.53 -2.01
C MET A 129 15.15 -8.48 -1.08
N ASP A 130 16.41 -8.66 -0.66
CA ASP A 130 17.13 -7.61 0.08
C ASP A 130 17.11 -6.29 -0.71
N GLY A 131 16.79 -5.20 -0.01
CA GLY A 131 16.64 -3.88 -0.61
C GLY A 131 15.69 -2.96 0.16
N THR A 132 15.50 -1.76 -0.38
CA THR A 132 14.57 -0.76 0.14
C THR A 132 13.31 -0.71 -0.72
N TYR A 133 12.15 -0.80 -0.06
CA TYR A 133 10.82 -0.71 -0.66
C TYR A 133 10.13 0.54 -0.16
N THR A 134 9.77 1.44 -1.09
CA THR A 134 8.93 2.60 -0.77
C THR A 134 7.47 2.17 -0.79
N VAL A 135 6.95 1.87 0.39
CA VAL A 135 5.57 1.44 0.60
C VAL A 135 4.67 2.65 0.71
N GLN A 136 3.52 2.59 0.03
CA GLN A 136 2.49 3.62 0.12
C GLN A 136 1.14 3.00 0.45
N ALA A 137 0.32 3.72 1.22
CA ALA A 137 -1.07 3.37 1.49
C ALA A 137 -1.97 4.54 1.14
N GLN A 138 -3.14 4.28 0.55
CA GLN A 138 -4.13 5.30 0.22
C GLN A 138 -5.54 4.79 0.50
N ILE A 139 -6.50 5.70 0.61
CA ILE A 139 -7.93 5.36 0.64
C ILE A 139 -8.54 5.76 -0.71
N VAL A 140 -9.29 4.87 -1.32
CA VAL A 140 -9.98 5.09 -2.60
C VAL A 140 -11.47 4.76 -2.44
N ASP A 141 -12.32 5.56 -3.08
CA ASP A 141 -13.76 5.26 -3.17
C ASP A 141 -14.11 4.42 -4.41
N GLN A 142 -15.41 4.15 -4.61
CA GLN A 142 -15.91 3.40 -5.75
C GLN A 142 -15.82 4.15 -7.09
N ALA A 143 -15.83 5.49 -7.08
CA ALA A 143 -15.66 6.31 -8.27
C ALA A 143 -14.18 6.45 -8.69
N GLY A 144 -13.26 6.04 -7.82
CA GLY A 144 -11.81 6.09 -8.03
C GLY A 144 -11.19 7.39 -7.53
N ASN A 145 -11.90 8.19 -6.74
CA ASN A 145 -11.30 9.37 -6.12
C ASN A 145 -10.34 8.92 -5.01
N ILE A 146 -9.17 9.53 -4.96
CA ILE A 146 -8.08 9.15 -4.04
C ILE A 146 -8.03 10.17 -2.89
N GLY A 147 -8.12 9.65 -1.66
CA GLY A 147 -7.97 10.42 -0.42
C GLY A 147 -6.51 10.66 -0.05
N ALA A 148 -6.25 10.82 1.25
CA ALA A 148 -4.89 11.00 1.75
C ALA A 148 -4.03 9.74 1.54
N THR A 149 -2.74 9.95 1.27
CA THR A 149 -1.73 8.90 1.09
C THR A 149 -0.70 8.95 2.23
N ALA A 150 -0.29 7.80 2.74
CA ALA A 150 0.86 7.62 3.60
C ALA A 150 2.00 6.93 2.85
N THR A 151 3.24 7.23 3.25
CA THR A 151 4.46 6.65 2.68
C THR A 151 5.40 6.21 3.80
N GLN A 152 5.99 5.03 3.67
CA GLN A 152 6.98 4.48 4.59
C GLN A 152 8.00 3.67 3.80
N ASP A 153 9.29 3.92 4.02
CA ASP A 153 10.35 3.06 3.49
C ASP A 153 10.55 1.86 4.40
N ILE A 154 10.75 0.69 3.79
CA ILE A 154 10.98 -0.59 4.48
C ILE A 154 12.25 -1.21 3.93
N VAL A 155 13.13 -1.69 4.80
CA VAL A 155 14.40 -2.29 4.42
C VAL A 155 14.38 -3.78 4.76
N ILE A 156 14.55 -4.60 3.73
CA ILE A 156 14.78 -6.03 3.87
C ILE A 156 16.29 -6.26 3.81
N ASP A 157 16.85 -6.86 4.87
CA ASP A 157 18.25 -7.27 4.93
C ASP A 157 18.36 -8.66 5.59
N THR A 158 18.39 -9.69 4.75
CA THR A 158 18.51 -11.08 5.20
C THR A 158 19.96 -11.57 5.25
N THR A 159 20.93 -10.72 4.89
CA THR A 159 22.32 -11.12 4.71
C THR A 159 23.24 -10.57 5.78
N ILE A 160 24.07 -11.44 6.36
CA ILE A 160 25.13 -11.00 7.26
C ILE A 160 26.29 -10.42 6.45
N SER A 161 26.56 -9.12 6.63
CA SER A 161 27.63 -8.40 5.94
C SER A 161 28.94 -8.30 6.75
N VAL A 162 29.00 -8.90 7.94
CA VAL A 162 30.19 -8.91 8.80
C VAL A 162 30.86 -10.30 8.82
N PRO A 163 32.20 -10.38 8.78
CA PRO A 163 32.90 -11.65 8.84
C PRO A 163 32.73 -12.31 10.21
N ALA A 164 32.84 -13.65 10.25
CA ALA A 164 32.87 -14.37 11.52
C ALA A 164 34.08 -13.93 12.36
N PRO A 165 33.94 -13.82 13.69
CA PRO A 165 35.06 -13.51 14.55
C PRO A 165 36.09 -14.65 14.53
N ALA A 166 37.36 -14.30 14.46
CA ALA A 166 38.48 -15.22 14.63
C ALA A 166 38.91 -15.23 16.10
N ILE A 167 39.10 -16.43 16.66
CA ILE A 167 39.62 -16.62 18.01
C ILE A 167 40.99 -17.31 17.97
N SER A 168 41.91 -16.83 18.79
CA SER A 168 43.18 -17.50 19.07
C SER A 168 43.49 -17.43 20.56
N MET A 169 44.38 -18.29 21.03
CA MET A 169 44.79 -18.36 22.43
C MET A 169 46.28 -18.05 22.55
N SER A 170 46.65 -17.31 23.59
CA SER A 170 48.03 -16.98 23.95
C SER A 170 48.23 -17.15 25.46
N ASN A 171 49.48 -17.19 25.92
CA ASN A 171 49.82 -17.56 27.30
C ASN A 171 49.18 -18.92 27.69
N TYR A 172 49.24 -19.87 26.78
CA TYR A 172 48.76 -21.24 26.95
C TYR A 172 49.85 -22.18 26.43
N ASP A 173 50.23 -23.15 27.23
CA ASP A 173 51.22 -24.18 26.95
C ASP A 173 50.56 -25.57 26.98
N ASP A 174 50.64 -26.31 25.88
CA ASP A 174 50.14 -27.69 25.81
C ASP A 174 51.16 -28.61 26.52
N ALA A 175 50.95 -28.81 27.82
CA ALA A 175 51.82 -29.60 28.69
C ALA A 175 51.60 -31.13 28.54
N GLY A 176 50.72 -31.55 27.63
CA GLY A 176 50.37 -32.93 27.34
C GLY A 176 51.46 -33.69 26.60
N VAL A 177 51.20 -34.97 26.32
CA VAL A 177 52.14 -35.82 25.57
C VAL A 177 52.02 -35.59 24.06
N SER A 178 50.84 -35.20 23.58
CA SER A 178 50.62 -34.80 22.20
C SER A 178 50.66 -33.27 22.11
N SER A 179 51.00 -32.74 20.94
CA SER A 179 51.08 -31.29 20.68
C SER A 179 49.84 -30.75 19.95
N THR A 180 48.79 -31.56 19.85
CA THR A 180 47.57 -31.26 19.09
C THR A 180 46.29 -31.60 19.84
N ASP A 181 46.40 -32.06 21.08
CA ASP A 181 45.29 -32.47 21.95
C ASP A 181 44.98 -31.44 23.03
N PHE A 182 45.79 -30.39 23.17
CA PHE A 182 45.50 -29.23 24.02
C PHE A 182 45.25 -29.63 25.49
N TYR A 183 46.11 -30.49 26.03
CA TYR A 183 46.09 -30.85 27.45
C TYR A 183 47.10 -29.99 28.21
N SER A 184 46.61 -28.94 28.86
CA SER A 184 47.46 -28.01 29.63
C SER A 184 47.20 -28.10 31.14
N ASN A 185 48.22 -27.78 31.94
CA ASN A 185 48.11 -27.49 33.37
C ASN A 185 48.02 -25.98 33.66
N ASP A 186 48.05 -25.12 32.63
CA ASP A 186 47.82 -23.69 32.76
C ASP A 186 46.39 -23.44 33.24
N THR A 187 46.28 -22.68 34.32
CA THR A 187 44.98 -22.28 34.90
C THR A 187 44.54 -20.89 34.44
N GLN A 188 45.36 -20.23 33.63
CA GLN A 188 45.11 -18.91 33.04
C GLN A 188 45.67 -18.89 31.61
N PHE A 189 44.89 -18.32 30.69
CA PHE A 189 45.28 -18.09 29.30
C PHE A 189 44.59 -16.82 28.80
N THR A 190 45.03 -16.29 27.66
CA THR A 190 44.46 -15.10 27.04
C THR A 190 43.78 -15.49 25.72
N LEU A 191 42.48 -15.18 25.61
CA LEU A 191 41.75 -15.27 24.35
C LEU A 191 41.92 -13.96 23.58
N ASN A 192 42.46 -14.05 22.36
CA ASN A 192 42.51 -12.94 21.42
C ASN A 192 41.38 -13.14 20.41
N VAL A 193 40.43 -12.21 20.39
CA VAL A 193 39.30 -12.22 19.46
C VAL A 193 39.45 -11.05 18.49
N ILE A 194 39.36 -11.33 17.19
CA ILE A 194 39.32 -10.33 16.12
C ILE A 194 37.96 -10.49 15.44
N GLY A 195 37.18 -9.43 15.37
CA GLY A 195 35.86 -9.38 14.74
C GLY A 195 35.50 -7.97 14.33
#